data_AF-A0A9X5BC46-F1
#
_entry.id   AF-A0A9X5BC46-F1
#
_cell.length_a   1.000
_cell.length_b   1.000
_cell.length_c   1.000
_cell.angle_alpha   90.00
_cell.angle_beta   90.00
_cell.angle_gamma   90.00
#
_symmetry.space_group_name_H-M   'P 1'
#
loop_
_entity.id
_entity.type
_entity.pdbx_description
1 polymer ?
#
loop_
_entity_poly.entity_id
_entity_poly.type
_entity_poly.pdbx_seq_one_letter_code
_entity_poly.pdbx_strand_id
1 'polypeptide(L)'
;MLSQVIYDSDGKAYLYDEKDDEIKLGGCGLAVVALTEYMDVFDDDKYKDVCCALGEGILSQLEQSTGEYYHVLNGDFSRKEAFRTVYYDGEATFALCRLYGLTKNQVWLDAAQSAVEHFIQADYTQYKDHWVAYSINEITKYIPDNMDYYAFALENAQVNLEEIKDRDTTYHTYLELLMATFEVYDRMVENDGFATGFDLDEFLSTIYTRADRQLNGYFFPEYAMYMENPQRILDTFMIRHDGYRVRIDDVQHNIGGYYLYYINYDKLVDYGMLRAVGKLRALARMGD
;
A
#
# COMPACT_ATOMS: atom_id res chain seq x y z
N MET A 1 20.42 0.93 4.35
CA MET A 1 19.66 1.38 3.17
C MET A 1 20.50 2.34 2.33
N LEU A 2 20.78 3.59 2.72
CA LEU A 2 21.55 4.52 1.86
C LEU A 2 22.94 4.00 1.43
N SER A 3 23.62 3.24 2.28
CA SER A 3 24.90 2.59 1.94
C SER A 3 24.81 1.51 0.85
N GLN A 4 23.60 1.08 0.51
CA GLN A 4 23.30 0.07 -0.52
C GLN A 4 22.77 0.72 -1.80
N VAL A 5 22.69 2.05 -1.85
CA VAL A 5 22.34 2.76 -3.08
C VAL A 5 23.58 2.88 -3.95
N ILE A 6 23.51 2.34 -5.15
CA ILE A 6 24.59 2.40 -6.15
C ILE A 6 24.13 3.18 -7.38
N TYR A 7 25.09 3.75 -8.11
CA TYR A 7 24.84 4.60 -9.27
C TYR A 7 25.43 3.99 -10.54
N ASP A 8 24.71 4.07 -11.64
CA ASP A 8 25.26 3.78 -12.97
C ASP A 8 26.07 4.96 -13.53
N SER A 9 26.62 4.81 -14.74
CA SER A 9 27.43 5.85 -15.39
C SER A 9 26.64 7.10 -15.78
N ASP A 10 25.31 6.98 -15.90
CA ASP A 10 24.42 8.08 -16.27
C ASP A 10 23.88 8.82 -15.03
N GLY A 11 24.24 8.36 -13.82
CA GLY A 11 23.85 8.96 -12.55
C GLY A 11 22.49 8.48 -12.02
N LYS A 12 21.91 7.42 -12.60
CA LYS A 12 20.70 6.78 -12.06
C LYS A 12 21.08 5.93 -10.87
N ALA A 13 20.23 5.91 -9.86
CA ALA A 13 20.48 5.18 -8.62
C ALA A 13 19.58 3.95 -8.50
N TYR A 14 20.07 2.94 -7.80
CA TYR A 14 19.39 1.68 -7.57
C TYR A 14 19.67 1.16 -6.16
N LEU A 15 18.68 0.54 -5.52
CA LEU A 15 18.90 -0.17 -4.27
C LEU A 15 19.46 -1.57 -4.58
N TYR A 16 20.71 -1.80 -4.20
CA TYR A 16 21.44 -3.04 -4.46
C TYR A 16 21.32 -4.03 -3.29
N ASP A 17 20.94 -5.26 -3.61
CA ASP A 17 20.93 -6.39 -2.69
C ASP A 17 22.23 -7.19 -2.84
N GLU A 18 23.21 -6.90 -1.98
CA GLU A 18 24.51 -7.56 -1.95
C GLU A 18 24.43 -9.08 -1.77
N LYS A 19 23.36 -9.62 -1.16
CA LYS A 19 23.25 -11.05 -0.89
C LYS A 19 22.94 -11.86 -2.14
N ASP A 20 22.07 -11.32 -2.98
CA ASP A 20 21.57 -11.99 -4.18
C ASP A 20 22.28 -11.50 -5.45
N ASP A 21 23.13 -10.46 -5.34
CA ASP A 21 23.72 -9.73 -6.45
C ASP A 21 22.64 -9.23 -7.44
N GLU A 22 21.64 -8.57 -6.88
CA GLU A 22 20.44 -8.13 -7.58
C GLU A 22 20.04 -6.70 -7.26
N ILE A 23 19.43 -6.07 -8.26
CA ILE A 23 18.66 -4.84 -8.11
C ILE A 23 17.21 -5.20 -8.39
N LYS A 24 16.36 -5.06 -7.39
CA LYS A 24 14.92 -5.39 -7.45
C LYS A 24 14.15 -4.09 -7.56
N LEU A 25 13.28 -3.97 -8.57
CA LEU A 25 12.45 -2.78 -8.82
C LEU A 25 11.70 -2.33 -7.55
N GLY A 26 11.04 -3.28 -6.89
CA GLY A 26 10.32 -3.04 -5.64
C GLY A 26 11.20 -2.46 -4.53
N GLY A 27 12.46 -2.90 -4.44
CA GLY A 27 13.43 -2.35 -3.49
C GLY A 27 13.74 -0.88 -3.75
N CYS A 28 13.88 -0.48 -5.02
CA CYS A 28 14.02 0.93 -5.40
C CYS A 28 12.77 1.74 -5.04
N GLY A 29 11.58 1.20 -5.34
CA GLY A 29 10.30 1.82 -4.98
C GLY A 29 10.16 2.06 -3.48
N LEU A 30 10.39 1.02 -2.66
CA LEU A 30 10.34 1.12 -1.20
C LEU A 30 11.39 2.09 -0.62
N ALA A 31 12.59 2.17 -1.22
CA ALA A 31 13.59 3.15 -0.80
C ALA A 31 13.10 4.58 -1.00
N VAL A 32 12.49 4.89 -2.14
CA VAL A 32 11.88 6.19 -2.43
C VAL A 32 10.73 6.48 -1.46
N VAL A 33 9.82 5.52 -1.25
CA VAL A 33 8.69 5.68 -0.31
C VAL A 33 9.20 5.97 1.11
N ALA A 34 10.17 5.21 1.61
CA ALA A 34 10.71 5.41 2.95
C ALA A 34 11.41 6.78 3.12
N LEU A 35 12.17 7.22 2.11
CA LEU A 35 12.87 8.50 2.16
C LEU A 35 11.92 9.69 2.01
N THR A 36 10.92 9.59 1.14
CA THR A 36 9.89 10.62 0.98
C THR A 36 9.05 10.76 2.24
N GLU A 37 8.65 9.65 2.86
CA GLU A 37 7.93 9.67 4.14
C GLU A 37 8.77 10.29 5.26
N TYR A 38 10.06 9.96 5.33
CA TYR A 38 10.98 10.58 6.28
C TYR A 38 11.01 12.11 6.09
N MET A 39 11.17 12.57 4.85
CA MET A 39 11.23 14.00 4.51
C MET A 39 9.93 14.73 4.88
N ASP A 40 8.76 14.12 4.61
CA ASP A 40 7.45 14.67 4.99
C ASP A 40 7.29 14.78 6.51
N VAL A 41 7.71 13.75 7.27
CA VAL A 41 7.57 13.72 8.74
C VAL A 41 8.49 14.74 9.42
N PHE A 42 9.71 14.92 8.90
CA PHE A 42 10.72 15.80 9.51
C PHE A 42 10.80 17.19 8.87
N ASP A 43 9.95 17.48 7.88
CA ASP A 43 9.93 18.74 7.12
C ASP A 43 11.33 19.11 6.61
N ASP A 44 12.01 18.14 5.97
CA ASP A 44 13.34 18.30 5.37
C ASP A 44 13.38 17.76 3.92
N ASP A 45 14.36 18.18 3.12
CA ASP A 45 14.52 17.75 1.72
C ASP A 45 15.86 17.07 1.45
N LYS A 46 16.56 16.63 2.50
CA LYS A 46 17.99 16.27 2.41
C LYS A 46 18.29 15.06 1.54
N TYR A 47 17.27 14.23 1.27
CA TYR A 47 17.39 13.04 0.43
C TYR A 47 16.75 13.20 -0.94
N LYS A 48 16.28 14.41 -1.29
CA LYS A 48 15.59 14.69 -2.55
C LYS A 48 16.40 14.26 -3.77
N ASP A 49 17.70 14.56 -3.80
CA ASP A 49 18.57 14.20 -4.92
C ASP A 49 18.72 12.68 -5.08
N VAL A 50 18.84 11.95 -3.96
CA VAL A 50 18.89 10.47 -3.97
C VAL A 50 17.56 9.88 -4.42
N CYS A 51 16.43 10.42 -3.94
CA CYS A 51 15.11 10.01 -4.38
C CYS A 51 14.90 10.23 -5.88
N CYS A 52 15.31 11.39 -6.41
CA CYS A 52 15.22 11.66 -7.85
C CYS A 52 16.07 10.68 -8.64
N ALA A 53 17.31 10.40 -8.20
CA ALA A 53 18.17 9.43 -8.87
C ALA A 53 17.60 7.99 -8.83
N LEU A 54 16.97 7.59 -7.72
CA LEU A 54 16.26 6.31 -7.62
C LEU A 54 15.03 6.29 -8.53
N GLY A 55 14.32 7.41 -8.65
CA GLY A 55 13.23 7.62 -9.60
C GLY A 55 13.67 7.42 -11.05
N GLU A 56 14.81 7.99 -11.44
CA GLU A 56 15.40 7.76 -12.78
C GLU A 56 15.76 6.28 -13.00
N GLY A 57 16.21 5.58 -11.95
CA GLY A 57 16.41 4.13 -11.99
C GLY A 57 15.11 3.37 -12.25
N ILE A 58 14.03 3.72 -11.56
CA ILE A 58 12.68 3.17 -11.79
C ILE A 58 12.22 3.45 -13.23
N LEU A 59 12.37 4.67 -13.73
CA LEU A 59 12.00 5.03 -15.11
C LEU A 59 12.79 4.22 -16.14
N SER A 60 14.05 3.89 -15.88
CA SER A 60 14.84 3.06 -16.79
C SER A 60 14.32 1.62 -16.94
N GLN A 61 13.51 1.17 -15.97
CA GLN A 61 12.88 -0.13 -15.93
C GLN A 61 11.41 -0.09 -16.39
N LEU A 62 10.85 1.08 -16.71
CA LEU A 62 9.48 1.26 -17.22
C LEU A 62 9.48 1.37 -18.75
N GLU A 63 8.67 0.56 -19.42
CA GLU A 63 8.31 0.76 -20.81
C GLU A 63 7.12 1.72 -20.89
N GLN A 64 7.39 3.02 -21.02
CA GLN A 64 6.36 4.06 -20.93
C GLN A 64 5.26 3.92 -22.00
N SER A 65 5.53 3.28 -23.14
CA SER A 65 4.52 3.09 -24.19
C SER A 65 3.46 2.04 -23.84
N THR A 66 3.77 1.09 -22.95
CA THR A 66 2.84 0.05 -22.51
C THR A 66 2.46 0.14 -21.03
N GLY A 67 3.20 0.91 -20.23
CA GLY A 67 3.04 1.01 -18.79
C GLY A 67 3.62 -0.18 -18.01
N GLU A 68 4.32 -1.08 -18.67
CA GLU A 68 4.88 -2.30 -18.06
C GLU A 68 6.27 -2.08 -17.48
N TYR A 69 6.58 -2.75 -16.37
CA TYR A 69 7.91 -2.71 -15.77
C TYR A 69 8.76 -3.96 -16.05
N TYR A 70 10.08 -3.78 -15.98
CA TYR A 70 11.07 -4.84 -15.92
C TYR A 70 11.57 -4.99 -14.47
N HIS A 71 11.54 -6.19 -13.90
CA HIS A 71 11.56 -6.32 -12.43
C HIS A 71 12.96 -6.40 -11.80
N VAL A 72 13.92 -7.07 -12.44
CA VAL A 72 15.19 -7.42 -11.78
C VAL A 72 16.39 -7.25 -12.68
N LEU A 73 17.35 -6.45 -12.23
CA LEU A 73 18.68 -6.33 -12.85
C LEU A 73 19.72 -7.10 -12.02
N ASN A 74 20.82 -7.50 -12.63
CA ASN A 74 22.02 -7.93 -11.91
C ASN A 74 22.72 -6.71 -11.28
N GLY A 75 23.68 -6.93 -10.38
CA GLY A 75 24.46 -5.85 -9.76
C GLY A 75 25.28 -5.00 -10.75
N ASP A 76 25.49 -5.48 -11.98
CA ASP A 76 26.11 -4.73 -13.08
C ASP A 76 25.10 -3.98 -13.97
N PHE A 77 23.85 -3.87 -13.52
CA PHE A 77 22.72 -3.23 -14.22
C PHE A 77 22.19 -3.98 -15.45
N SER A 78 22.74 -5.15 -15.79
CA SER A 78 22.21 -5.95 -16.90
C SER A 78 20.86 -6.59 -16.54
N ARG A 79 19.99 -6.74 -17.55
CA ARG A 79 18.66 -7.37 -17.40
C ARG A 79 18.78 -8.83 -16.94
N LYS A 80 18.10 -9.19 -15.84
CA LYS A 80 18.11 -10.55 -15.25
C LYS A 80 16.77 -11.26 -15.39
N GLU A 81 15.70 -10.68 -14.84
CA GLU A 81 14.37 -11.29 -14.81
C GLU A 81 13.31 -10.23 -15.11
N ALA A 82 12.52 -10.48 -16.17
CA ALA A 82 11.53 -9.52 -16.64
C ALA A 82 10.39 -9.32 -15.65
N PHE A 83 9.90 -10.40 -15.05
CA PHE A 83 8.77 -10.39 -14.12
C PHE A 83 9.05 -11.34 -12.97
N ARG A 84 8.89 -10.85 -11.73
CA ARG A 84 9.06 -11.65 -10.50
C ARG A 84 7.82 -11.70 -9.63
N THR A 85 7.18 -10.55 -9.41
CA THR A 85 5.97 -10.41 -8.60
C THR A 85 5.28 -9.10 -8.96
N VAL A 86 3.94 -9.12 -8.97
CA VAL A 86 3.11 -7.94 -9.25
C VAL A 86 3.31 -6.80 -8.25
N TYR A 87 3.74 -7.11 -7.02
CA TYR A 87 3.99 -6.10 -5.99
C TYR A 87 4.98 -5.03 -6.41
N TYR A 88 5.98 -5.39 -7.24
CA TYR A 88 7.01 -4.45 -7.67
C TYR A 88 6.42 -3.32 -8.53
N ASP A 89 5.35 -3.61 -9.28
CA ASP A 89 4.71 -2.63 -10.15
C ASP A 89 3.98 -1.59 -9.30
N GLY A 90 3.25 -2.05 -8.27
CA GLY A 90 2.60 -1.17 -7.30
C GLY A 90 3.61 -0.37 -6.47
N GLU A 91 4.68 -0.99 -5.96
CA GLU A 91 5.72 -0.31 -5.19
C GLU A 91 6.41 0.80 -6.01
N ALA A 92 6.76 0.52 -7.28
CA ALA A 92 7.38 1.49 -8.18
C ALA A 92 6.43 2.62 -8.56
N THR A 93 5.17 2.29 -8.88
CA THR A 93 4.16 3.29 -9.28
C THR A 93 3.80 4.21 -8.11
N PHE A 94 3.67 3.67 -6.91
CA PHE A 94 3.48 4.47 -5.70
C PHE A 94 4.68 5.41 -5.45
N ALA A 95 5.91 4.91 -5.60
CA ALA A 95 7.12 5.72 -5.49
C ALA A 95 7.15 6.89 -6.50
N LEU A 96 6.77 6.66 -7.75
CA LEU A 96 6.66 7.71 -8.77
C LEU A 96 5.62 8.77 -8.38
N CYS A 97 4.47 8.38 -7.83
CA CYS A 97 3.47 9.33 -7.35
C CYS A 97 4.01 10.17 -6.18
N ARG A 98 4.75 9.56 -5.23
CA ARG A 98 5.39 10.28 -4.12
C ARG A 98 6.49 11.24 -4.61
N LEU A 99 7.25 10.86 -5.65
CA LEU A 99 8.23 11.75 -6.30
C LEU A 99 7.56 12.95 -6.98
N TYR A 100 6.40 12.77 -7.62
CA TYR A 100 5.61 13.89 -8.09
C TYR A 100 5.18 14.80 -6.94
N GLY A 101 4.72 14.21 -5.83
CA GLY A 101 4.41 14.92 -4.59
C GLY A 101 5.54 15.85 -4.13
N LEU A 102 6.76 15.30 -4.03
CA LEU A 102 7.98 15.97 -3.57
C LEU A 102 8.52 17.03 -4.55
N THR A 103 8.48 16.75 -5.85
CA THR A 103 9.24 17.54 -6.84
C THR A 103 8.38 18.39 -7.76
N LYS A 104 7.11 18.01 -7.93
CA LYS A 104 6.19 18.55 -8.95
C LYS A 104 6.71 18.42 -10.40
N ASN A 105 7.68 17.55 -10.65
CA ASN A 105 8.17 17.28 -12.00
C ASN A 105 7.23 16.29 -12.71
N GLN A 106 6.69 16.70 -13.84
CA GLN A 106 5.65 15.98 -14.57
C GLN A 106 6.08 14.59 -15.06
N VAL A 107 7.38 14.36 -15.27
CA VAL A 107 7.90 13.06 -15.72
C VAL A 107 7.47 11.90 -14.81
N TRP A 108 7.40 12.14 -13.49
CA TRP A 108 7.01 11.11 -12.52
C TRP A 108 5.51 10.80 -12.61
N LEU A 109 4.68 11.83 -12.79
CA LEU A 109 3.24 11.66 -12.89
C LEU A 109 2.85 11.00 -14.21
N ASP A 110 3.47 11.39 -15.32
CA ASP A 110 3.24 10.77 -16.63
C ASP A 110 3.62 9.28 -16.62
N ALA A 111 4.74 8.95 -15.98
CA ALA A 111 5.17 7.57 -15.80
C ALA A 111 4.21 6.76 -14.92
N ALA A 112 3.83 7.29 -13.75
CA ALA A 112 2.87 6.65 -12.87
C ALA A 112 1.51 6.45 -13.58
N GLN A 113 1.07 7.44 -14.37
CA GLN A 113 -0.15 7.37 -15.14
C GLN A 113 -0.11 6.22 -16.16
N SER A 114 0.98 6.06 -16.91
CA SER A 114 1.12 4.95 -17.87
C SER A 114 1.01 3.58 -17.19
N ALA A 115 1.62 3.43 -16.01
CA ALA A 115 1.54 2.18 -15.24
C ALA A 115 0.13 1.93 -14.68
N VAL A 116 -0.55 2.96 -14.17
CA VAL A 116 -1.94 2.83 -13.69
C VAL A 116 -2.89 2.46 -14.84
N GLU A 117 -2.71 3.05 -16.03
CA GLU A 117 -3.49 2.68 -17.21
C GLU A 117 -3.27 1.21 -17.59
N HIS A 118 -2.04 0.71 -17.45
CA HIS A 118 -1.75 -0.72 -17.62
C HIS A 118 -2.45 -1.58 -16.56
N PHE A 119 -2.43 -1.19 -15.28
CA PHE A 119 -3.10 -1.94 -14.20
C PHE A 119 -4.58 -2.15 -14.48
N ILE A 120 -5.25 -1.11 -15.00
CA ILE A 120 -6.66 -1.16 -15.36
C ILE A 120 -6.86 -2.08 -16.58
N GLN A 121 -6.07 -1.92 -17.64
CA GLN A 121 -6.20 -2.70 -18.87
C GLN A 121 -5.91 -4.20 -18.66
N ALA A 122 -4.97 -4.52 -17.78
CA ALA A 122 -4.56 -5.89 -17.47
C ALA A 122 -5.34 -6.51 -16.29
N ASP A 123 -6.36 -5.82 -15.76
CA ASP A 123 -7.21 -6.25 -14.65
C ASP A 123 -6.42 -6.67 -13.40
N TYR A 124 -5.69 -5.73 -12.81
CA TYR A 124 -4.91 -6.01 -11.59
C TYR A 124 -5.78 -6.25 -10.34
N THR A 125 -7.11 -6.04 -10.43
CA THR A 125 -8.04 -6.30 -9.31
C THR A 125 -8.01 -7.76 -8.86
N GLN A 126 -7.67 -8.67 -9.77
CA GLN A 126 -7.52 -10.10 -9.51
C GLN A 126 -6.45 -10.44 -8.46
N TYR A 127 -5.45 -9.57 -8.27
CA TYR A 127 -4.32 -9.83 -7.38
C TYR A 127 -4.54 -9.40 -5.94
N LYS A 128 -5.58 -8.61 -5.66
CA LYS A 128 -5.92 -8.13 -4.30
C LYS A 128 -4.75 -7.37 -3.65
N ASP A 129 -3.98 -6.66 -4.47
CA ASP A 129 -2.72 -6.07 -4.03
C ASP A 129 -2.91 -4.69 -3.39
N HIS A 130 -2.47 -4.57 -2.14
CA HIS A 130 -2.41 -3.32 -1.40
C HIS A 130 -1.45 -2.28 -2.01
N TRP A 131 -0.38 -2.66 -2.70
CA TRP A 131 0.51 -1.69 -3.36
C TRP A 131 -0.15 -1.01 -4.56
N VAL A 132 -0.98 -1.74 -5.29
CA VAL A 132 -1.88 -1.16 -6.30
C VAL A 132 -2.86 -0.20 -5.63
N ALA A 133 -3.47 -0.58 -4.49
CA ALA A 133 -4.37 0.33 -3.76
C ALA A 133 -3.66 1.63 -3.33
N TYR A 134 -2.41 1.56 -2.85
CA TYR A 134 -1.62 2.76 -2.53
C TYR A 134 -1.32 3.62 -3.76
N SER A 135 -0.95 2.99 -4.87
CA SER A 135 -0.68 3.68 -6.14
C SER A 135 -1.88 4.48 -6.61
N ILE A 136 -3.07 3.86 -6.60
CA ILE A 136 -4.31 4.53 -7.03
C ILE A 136 -4.74 5.61 -6.02
N ASN A 137 -4.57 5.35 -4.72
CA ASN A 137 -4.82 6.36 -3.70
C ASN A 137 -3.94 7.60 -3.87
N GLU A 138 -2.67 7.42 -4.20
CA GLU A 138 -1.75 8.54 -4.39
C GLU A 138 -2.01 9.27 -5.71
N ILE A 139 -2.20 8.58 -6.84
CA ILE A 139 -2.38 9.23 -8.15
C ILE A 139 -3.67 10.05 -8.23
N THR A 140 -4.75 9.60 -7.58
CA THR A 140 -6.03 10.31 -7.57
C THR A 140 -5.98 11.64 -6.80
N LYS A 141 -4.92 11.88 -6.00
CA LYS A 141 -4.66 13.22 -5.42
C LYS A 141 -4.25 14.25 -6.50
N TYR A 142 -3.69 13.77 -7.61
CA TYR A 142 -3.13 14.61 -8.67
C TYR A 142 -3.98 14.59 -9.95
N ILE A 143 -4.75 13.53 -10.17
CA ILE A 143 -5.68 13.37 -11.31
C ILE A 143 -7.09 13.08 -10.77
N PRO A 144 -7.75 14.05 -10.11
CA PRO A 144 -9.04 13.82 -9.45
C PRO A 144 -10.23 13.74 -10.43
N ASP A 145 -10.05 14.16 -11.68
CA ASP A 145 -11.14 14.16 -12.67
C ASP A 145 -11.30 12.82 -13.40
N ASN A 146 -10.44 11.83 -13.15
CA ASN A 146 -10.47 10.54 -13.84
C ASN A 146 -11.29 9.50 -13.06
N MET A 147 -12.57 9.37 -13.42
CA MET A 147 -13.51 8.43 -12.78
C MET A 147 -13.13 6.96 -12.91
N ASP A 148 -12.36 6.57 -13.93
CA ASP A 148 -11.94 5.18 -14.11
C ASP A 148 -10.97 4.75 -13.00
N TYR A 149 -10.18 5.69 -12.46
CA TYR A 149 -9.26 5.39 -11.35
C TYR A 149 -10.00 5.12 -10.05
N TYR A 150 -11.05 5.89 -9.78
CA TYR A 150 -11.93 5.64 -8.63
C TYR A 150 -12.67 4.31 -8.78
N ALA A 151 -13.22 4.03 -9.96
CA ALA A 151 -13.90 2.76 -10.23
C ALA A 151 -12.97 1.56 -9.99
N PHE A 152 -11.76 1.61 -10.54
CA PHE A 152 -10.76 0.55 -10.37
C PHE A 152 -10.32 0.34 -8.91
N ALA A 153 -10.08 1.42 -8.16
CA ALA A 153 -9.74 1.31 -6.74
C ALA A 153 -10.83 0.63 -5.91
N LEU A 154 -12.09 1.04 -6.14
CA LEU A 154 -13.23 0.49 -5.42
C LEU A 154 -13.48 -0.97 -5.81
N GLU A 155 -13.31 -1.31 -7.08
CA GLU A 155 -13.42 -2.70 -7.57
C GLU A 155 -12.33 -3.60 -6.95
N ASN A 156 -11.08 -3.13 -6.87
CA ASN A 156 -9.97 -3.87 -6.25
C ASN A 156 -10.28 -4.29 -4.79
N ALA A 157 -11.03 -3.49 -4.05
CA ALA A 157 -11.52 -3.89 -2.73
C ALA A 157 -12.79 -4.73 -2.82
N GLN A 158 -13.80 -4.29 -3.59
CA GLN A 158 -15.15 -4.84 -3.63
C GLN A 158 -15.16 -6.34 -3.97
N VAL A 159 -14.43 -6.76 -5.00
CA VAL A 159 -14.39 -8.17 -5.44
C VAL A 159 -13.77 -9.10 -4.39
N ASN A 160 -13.16 -8.53 -3.35
CA ASN A 160 -12.42 -9.23 -2.32
C ASN A 160 -13.01 -9.05 -0.91
N LEU A 161 -14.09 -8.28 -0.73
CA LEU A 161 -14.60 -7.92 0.60
C LEU A 161 -15.00 -9.12 1.45
N GLU A 162 -15.71 -10.09 0.87
CA GLU A 162 -16.14 -11.30 1.57
C GLU A 162 -14.92 -12.08 2.09
N GLU A 163 -13.93 -12.34 1.24
CA GLU A 163 -12.72 -13.04 1.63
C GLU A 163 -11.92 -12.26 2.70
N ILE A 164 -11.79 -10.95 2.55
CA ILE A 164 -11.08 -10.10 3.51
C ILE A 164 -11.79 -10.17 4.87
N LYS A 165 -13.11 -9.98 4.88
CA LYS A 165 -13.96 -9.96 6.07
C LYS A 165 -13.92 -11.30 6.82
N ASP A 166 -14.07 -12.40 6.10
CA ASP A 166 -14.19 -13.74 6.67
C ASP A 166 -12.83 -14.40 6.94
N ARG A 167 -11.71 -13.74 6.59
CA ARG A 167 -10.37 -14.23 6.91
C ARG A 167 -10.18 -14.28 8.44
N ASP A 168 -10.10 -15.50 8.95
CA ASP A 168 -9.91 -15.75 10.38
C ASP A 168 -8.59 -15.23 10.97
N THR A 169 -7.55 -15.09 10.14
CA THR A 169 -6.24 -14.59 10.54
C THR A 169 -6.16 -13.07 10.49
N THR A 170 -5.18 -12.51 11.20
CA THR A 170 -4.93 -11.06 11.32
C THR A 170 -4.22 -10.45 10.10
N TYR A 171 -4.30 -11.11 8.93
CA TYR A 171 -3.58 -10.78 7.69
C TYR A 171 -3.27 -9.28 7.58
N HIS A 172 -1.98 -8.94 7.68
CA HIS A 172 -1.53 -7.63 8.18
C HIS A 172 -1.81 -6.47 7.22
N THR A 173 -1.89 -6.73 5.91
CA THR A 173 -2.12 -5.71 4.87
C THR A 173 -3.59 -5.34 4.66
N TYR A 174 -4.54 -6.15 5.15
CA TYR A 174 -5.96 -5.97 4.78
C TYR A 174 -6.57 -4.67 5.30
N LEU A 175 -6.26 -4.26 6.53
CA LEU A 175 -6.79 -3.00 7.04
C LEU A 175 -6.24 -1.81 6.25
N GLU A 176 -4.95 -1.81 5.92
CA GLU A 176 -4.35 -0.75 5.12
C GLU A 176 -4.95 -0.68 3.71
N LEU A 177 -5.15 -1.81 3.03
CA LEU A 177 -5.79 -1.85 1.73
C LEU A 177 -7.19 -1.20 1.79
N LEU A 178 -7.99 -1.58 2.79
CA LEU A 178 -9.33 -1.03 2.95
C LEU A 178 -9.28 0.46 3.28
N MET A 179 -8.32 0.91 4.11
CA MET A 179 -8.19 2.32 4.46
C MET A 179 -7.69 3.18 3.29
N ALA A 180 -6.74 2.68 2.48
CA ALA A 180 -6.32 3.35 1.25
C ALA A 180 -7.49 3.46 0.26
N THR A 181 -8.33 2.42 0.18
CA THR A 181 -9.56 2.45 -0.63
C THR A 181 -10.58 3.46 -0.08
N PHE A 182 -10.70 3.55 1.25
CA PHE A 182 -11.60 4.52 1.88
C PHE A 182 -11.19 5.97 1.57
N GLU A 183 -9.90 6.30 1.59
CA GLU A 183 -9.43 7.64 1.21
C GLU A 183 -9.74 7.96 -0.26
N VAL A 184 -9.68 6.96 -1.16
CA VAL A 184 -10.12 7.13 -2.55
C VAL A 184 -11.62 7.35 -2.64
N TYR A 185 -12.43 6.58 -1.91
CA TYR A 185 -13.87 6.75 -1.84
C TYR A 185 -14.24 8.15 -1.35
N ASP A 186 -13.64 8.58 -0.25
CA ASP A 186 -13.87 9.89 0.35
C ASP A 186 -13.48 11.03 -0.60
N ARG A 187 -12.31 10.92 -1.24
CA ARG A 187 -11.87 11.89 -2.26
C ARG A 187 -12.81 11.94 -3.46
N MET A 188 -13.34 10.79 -3.91
CA MET A 188 -14.33 10.75 -4.98
C MET A 188 -15.58 11.56 -4.60
N VAL A 189 -16.10 11.37 -3.38
CA VAL A 189 -17.26 12.08 -2.86
C VAL A 189 -16.98 13.58 -2.71
N GLU A 190 -15.80 13.95 -2.22
CA GLU A 190 -15.36 15.37 -2.13
C GLU A 190 -15.27 16.05 -3.50
N ASN A 191 -15.12 15.29 -4.58
CA ASN A 191 -15.09 15.76 -5.97
C ASN A 191 -16.42 15.49 -6.72
N ASP A 192 -17.54 15.44 -5.99
CA ASP A 192 -18.90 15.24 -6.53
C ASP A 192 -19.10 13.92 -7.34
N GLY A 193 -18.17 12.97 -7.19
CA GLY A 193 -18.24 11.65 -7.81
C GLY A 193 -19.17 10.68 -7.06
N PHE A 194 -19.58 9.61 -7.75
CA PHE A 194 -20.44 8.58 -7.19
C PHE A 194 -20.09 7.19 -7.72
N ALA A 195 -20.05 6.19 -6.84
CA ALA A 195 -19.79 4.81 -7.18
C ALA A 195 -21.09 4.01 -7.30
N THR A 196 -21.57 3.84 -8.54
CA THR A 196 -22.80 3.08 -8.80
C THR A 196 -22.58 1.60 -8.50
N GLY A 197 -23.40 1.05 -7.61
CA GLY A 197 -23.35 -0.37 -7.24
C GLY A 197 -22.31 -0.73 -6.18
N PHE A 198 -21.59 0.25 -5.63
CA PHE A 198 -20.67 0.03 -4.51
C PHE A 198 -21.45 -0.15 -3.21
N ASP A 199 -21.30 -1.31 -2.56
CA ASP A 199 -21.92 -1.56 -1.26
C ASP A 199 -21.11 -0.91 -0.13
N LEU A 200 -21.42 0.37 0.11
CA LEU A 200 -20.76 1.15 1.15
C LEU A 200 -21.00 0.57 2.56
N ASP A 201 -22.19 0.05 2.84
CA ASP A 201 -22.49 -0.50 4.17
C ASP A 201 -21.65 -1.77 4.40
N GLU A 202 -21.54 -2.65 3.39
CA GLU A 202 -20.66 -3.81 3.46
C GLU A 202 -19.19 -3.40 3.64
N PHE A 203 -18.69 -2.48 2.81
CA PHE A 203 -17.32 -1.97 2.87
C PHE A 203 -16.95 -1.41 4.26
N LEU A 204 -17.77 -0.51 4.80
CA LEU A 204 -17.54 0.08 6.13
C LEU A 204 -17.61 -0.96 7.24
N SER A 205 -18.53 -1.93 7.15
CA SER A 205 -18.61 -3.02 8.11
C SER A 205 -17.38 -3.94 8.07
N THR A 206 -16.80 -4.12 6.88
CA THR A 206 -15.57 -4.90 6.66
C THR A 206 -14.35 -4.19 7.25
N ILE A 207 -14.21 -2.86 7.06
CA ILE A 207 -13.18 -2.04 7.73
C ILE A 207 -13.25 -2.26 9.25
N TYR A 208 -14.42 -2.09 9.85
CA TYR A 208 -14.58 -2.27 11.30
C TYR A 208 -14.22 -3.69 11.74
N THR A 209 -14.70 -4.71 11.00
CA THR A 209 -14.44 -6.12 11.31
C THR A 209 -12.95 -6.43 11.23
N ARG A 210 -12.23 -5.89 10.25
CA ARG A 210 -10.79 -6.05 10.11
C ARG A 210 -10.01 -5.36 11.22
N ALA A 211 -10.37 -4.12 11.56
CA ALA A 211 -9.74 -3.41 12.67
C ALA A 211 -9.89 -4.20 13.99
N ASP A 212 -11.08 -4.69 14.30
CA ASP A 212 -11.29 -5.54 15.48
C ASP A 212 -10.51 -6.87 15.40
N ARG A 213 -10.54 -7.54 14.25
CA ARG A 213 -9.83 -8.81 14.03
C ARG A 213 -8.33 -8.68 14.23
N GLN A 214 -7.76 -7.55 13.85
CA GLN A 214 -6.33 -7.28 13.88
C GLN A 214 -5.79 -7.17 15.32
N LEU A 215 -6.64 -6.85 16.30
CA LEU A 215 -6.30 -6.93 17.73
C LEU A 215 -5.94 -8.34 18.18
N ASN A 216 -6.42 -9.39 17.50
CA ASN A 216 -5.92 -10.73 17.78
C ASN A 216 -4.41 -10.84 17.49
N GLY A 217 -3.87 -10.04 16.58
CA GLY A 217 -2.44 -10.00 16.28
C GLY A 217 -1.65 -9.18 17.29
N TYR A 218 -2.29 -8.46 18.21
CA TYR A 218 -1.60 -7.54 19.10
C TYR A 218 -1.04 -8.24 20.34
N PHE A 219 0.18 -7.88 20.73
CA PHE A 219 0.81 -8.32 21.96
C PHE A 219 0.36 -7.49 23.16
N PHE A 220 -0.84 -7.82 23.64
CA PHE A 220 -1.29 -7.35 24.95
C PHE A 220 -0.36 -7.85 26.07
N PRO A 221 -0.25 -7.12 27.20
CA PRO A 221 0.57 -7.50 28.34
C PRO A 221 0.37 -8.95 28.80
N GLU A 222 -0.87 -9.44 28.77
CA GLU A 222 -1.28 -10.79 29.19
C GLU A 222 -0.72 -11.89 28.29
N TYR A 223 -0.45 -11.59 27.01
CA TYR A 223 0.23 -12.52 26.11
C TYR A 223 1.74 -12.35 26.18
N ALA A 224 2.20 -11.09 26.22
CA ALA A 224 3.61 -10.74 26.19
C ALA A 224 4.38 -11.35 27.37
N MET A 225 3.77 -11.41 28.57
CA MET A 225 4.42 -11.91 29.80
C MET A 225 4.88 -13.37 29.74
N TYR A 226 4.38 -14.16 28.79
CA TYR A 226 4.75 -15.57 28.60
C TYR A 226 5.86 -15.78 27.56
N MET A 227 6.30 -14.72 26.86
CA MET A 227 7.36 -14.80 25.86
C MET A 227 8.74 -14.73 26.50
N GLU A 228 9.77 -15.23 25.81
CA GLU A 228 11.16 -15.28 26.32
C GLU A 228 11.70 -13.88 26.72
N ASN A 229 11.30 -12.84 25.98
CA ASN A 229 11.67 -11.46 26.27
C ASN A 229 10.45 -10.52 26.12
N PRO A 230 9.58 -10.43 27.15
CA PRO A 230 8.33 -9.69 27.09
C PRO A 230 8.51 -8.21 26.73
N GLN A 231 9.55 -7.57 27.27
CA GLN A 231 9.81 -6.13 27.07
C GLN A 231 10.13 -5.77 25.62
N ARG A 232 10.61 -6.73 24.82
CA ARG A 232 10.93 -6.50 23.41
C ARG A 232 9.71 -6.56 22.49
N ILE A 233 8.66 -7.29 22.91
CA ILE A 233 7.48 -7.59 22.10
C ILE A 233 6.20 -6.99 22.66
N LEU A 234 6.26 -6.38 23.84
CA LEU A 234 5.14 -5.62 24.38
C LEU A 234 4.74 -4.52 23.38
N ASP A 235 3.43 -4.37 23.19
CA ASP A 235 2.83 -3.36 22.31
C ASP A 235 3.23 -3.47 20.83
N THR A 236 3.62 -4.66 20.38
CA THR A 236 3.87 -4.97 18.95
C THR A 236 2.80 -5.89 18.37
N PHE A 237 2.97 -6.28 17.09
CA PHE A 237 2.08 -7.22 16.41
C PHE A 237 2.78 -8.53 16.07
N MET A 238 2.00 -9.61 16.08
CA MET A 238 2.40 -10.98 15.79
C MET A 238 1.49 -11.66 14.79
N ILE A 239 2.04 -12.68 14.15
CA ILE A 239 1.30 -13.65 13.37
C ILE A 239 1.08 -14.90 14.22
N ARG A 240 -0.09 -14.98 14.88
CA ARG A 240 -0.43 -16.08 15.81
C ARG A 240 -0.25 -17.48 15.22
N HIS A 241 -0.73 -17.67 13.99
CA HIS A 241 -0.71 -18.97 13.30
C HIS A 241 0.68 -19.37 12.79
N ASP A 242 1.65 -18.44 12.83
CA ASP A 242 3.04 -18.65 12.48
C ASP A 242 3.92 -18.57 13.74
N GLY A 243 3.51 -19.30 14.78
CA GLY A 243 4.28 -19.43 16.01
C GLY A 243 4.56 -18.13 16.74
N TYR A 244 3.62 -17.16 16.71
CA TYR A 244 3.78 -15.84 17.33
C TYR A 244 4.91 -15.00 16.70
N ARG A 245 5.28 -15.28 15.43
CA ARG A 245 6.33 -14.56 14.71
C ARG A 245 6.08 -13.06 14.70
N VAL A 246 7.15 -12.30 14.93
CA VAL A 246 7.21 -10.84 14.75
C VAL A 246 8.20 -10.52 13.64
N ARG A 247 7.75 -9.86 12.57
CA ARG A 247 8.65 -9.19 11.61
C ARG A 247 8.31 -7.72 11.54
N ILE A 248 9.33 -6.93 11.19
CA ILE A 248 9.20 -5.48 10.99
C ILE A 248 8.08 -5.13 10.01
N ASP A 249 7.97 -5.91 8.94
CA ASP A 249 6.98 -5.78 7.87
C ASP A 249 5.54 -5.95 8.38
N ASP A 250 5.24 -7.04 9.10
CA ASP A 250 3.90 -7.22 9.69
C ASP A 250 3.58 -6.09 10.68
N VAL A 251 4.55 -5.70 11.51
CA VAL A 251 4.37 -4.63 12.51
C VAL A 251 4.07 -3.31 11.82
N GLN A 252 4.79 -2.97 10.75
CA GLN A 252 4.58 -1.75 9.98
C GLN A 252 3.16 -1.71 9.38
N HIS A 253 2.74 -2.78 8.70
CA HIS A 253 1.40 -2.83 8.09
C HIS A 253 0.27 -2.72 9.11
N ASN A 254 0.40 -3.37 10.28
CA ASN A 254 -0.59 -3.23 11.35
C ASN A 254 -0.65 -1.78 11.88
N ILE A 255 0.50 -1.16 12.16
CA ILE A 255 0.56 0.22 12.66
C ILE A 255 -0.01 1.20 11.62
N GLY A 256 0.38 1.05 10.35
CA GLY A 256 -0.12 1.91 9.27
C GLY A 256 -1.64 1.79 9.11
N GLY A 257 -2.18 0.57 9.17
CA GLY A 257 -3.62 0.33 9.10
C GLY A 257 -4.39 1.02 10.23
N TYR A 258 -3.91 0.88 11.48
CA TYR A 258 -4.53 1.56 12.62
C TYR A 258 -4.34 3.08 12.59
N TYR A 259 -3.20 3.57 12.12
CA TYR A 259 -2.98 4.99 11.94
C TYR A 259 -4.00 5.59 10.97
N LEU A 260 -4.15 4.99 9.78
CA LEU A 260 -5.14 5.42 8.79
C LEU A 260 -6.57 5.32 9.32
N TYR A 261 -6.89 4.23 10.02
CA TYR A 261 -8.20 4.05 10.66
C TYR A 261 -8.47 5.13 11.71
N TYR A 262 -7.47 5.48 12.53
CA TYR A 262 -7.57 6.51 13.57
C TYR A 262 -7.80 7.89 12.99
N ILE A 263 -6.99 8.33 12.02
CA ILE A 263 -7.11 9.68 11.44
C ILE A 263 -8.41 9.86 10.64
N ASN A 264 -8.97 8.77 10.10
CA ASN A 264 -10.21 8.76 9.32
C ASN A 264 -11.44 8.34 10.15
N TYR A 265 -11.31 8.10 11.45
CA TYR A 265 -12.37 7.49 12.26
C TYR A 265 -13.67 8.31 12.23
N ASP A 266 -13.58 9.62 12.41
CA ASP A 266 -14.75 10.50 12.42
C ASP A 266 -15.46 10.50 11.05
N LYS A 267 -14.70 10.56 9.95
CA LYS A 267 -15.26 10.43 8.59
C LYS A 267 -15.96 9.08 8.41
N LEU A 268 -15.33 7.98 8.81
CA LEU A 268 -15.95 6.64 8.75
C LEU A 268 -17.28 6.58 9.53
N VAL A 269 -17.34 7.22 10.70
CA VAL A 269 -18.57 7.32 11.49
C VAL A 269 -19.63 8.15 10.76
N ASP A 270 -19.25 9.29 10.17
CA ASP A 270 -20.14 10.17 9.41
C ASP A 270 -20.73 9.46 8.16
N TYR A 271 -19.93 8.64 7.46
CA TYR A 271 -20.42 7.78 6.38
C TYR A 271 -21.34 6.64 6.87
N GLY A 272 -21.38 6.39 8.18
CA GLY A 272 -22.34 5.47 8.80
C GLY A 272 -21.76 4.10 9.19
N MET A 273 -20.45 3.99 9.40
CA MET A 273 -19.79 2.72 9.80
C MET A 273 -20.47 2.06 11.00
N LEU A 274 -20.79 2.80 12.07
CA LEU A 274 -21.43 2.23 13.27
C LEU A 274 -22.84 1.70 12.99
N ARG A 275 -23.57 2.32 12.07
CA ARG A 275 -24.89 1.85 11.62
C ARG A 275 -24.75 0.55 10.83
N ALA A 276 -23.78 0.46 9.93
CA ALA A 276 -23.50 -0.75 9.15
C ALA A 276 -23.14 -1.94 10.07
N VAL A 277 -22.27 -1.71 11.06
CA VAL A 277 -21.91 -2.72 12.08
C VAL A 277 -23.12 -3.15 12.91
N GLY A 278 -24.01 -2.21 13.27
CA GLY A 278 -25.26 -2.51 13.98
C GLY A 278 -26.17 -3.47 13.21
N LYS A 279 -26.32 -3.25 11.89
CA LYS A 279 -27.08 -4.15 11.00
C LYS A 279 -26.46 -5.55 10.95
N LEU A 280 -25.14 -5.63 10.79
CA LEU A 280 -24.40 -6.90 10.75
C LEU A 280 -24.62 -7.72 12.03
N ARG A 281 -24.50 -7.09 13.20
CA ARG A 281 -24.72 -7.74 14.51
C ARG A 281 -26.16 -8.20 14.71
N ALA A 282 -27.14 -7.46 14.18
CA ALA A 282 -28.55 -7.84 14.25
C ALA A 282 -28.83 -9.08 13.40
N LEU A 283 -28.28 -9.15 12.18
CA LEU A 283 -28.41 -10.31 11.29
C LEU A 283 -27.80 -11.58 11.92
N ALA A 284 -26.61 -11.48 12.53
CA ALA A 284 -25.97 -12.61 13.21
C ALA A 284 -26.85 -13.19 14.33
N ARG A 285 -27.57 -12.35 15.08
CA ARG A 285 -28.47 -12.78 16.16
C ARG A 285 -29.78 -13.41 15.69
N MET A 286 -30.15 -13.24 14.42
CA MET A 286 -31.36 -13.84 13.84
C MET A 286 -31.08 -15.19 13.15
N GLY A 287 -29.81 -15.53 12.95
CA GLY A 287 -29.37 -16.80 12.35
C GLY A 287 -29.05 -17.91 13.35
N ASP A 288 -29.03 -17.60 14.65
CA ASP A 288 -28.92 -18.55 15.78
C ASP A 288 -30.32 -18.92 16.35
#